data_AF-A0A7J8ZF57-F1
#
_entry.id   AF-A0A7J8ZF57-F1
#
_cell.length_a   1.000
_cell.length_b   1.000
_cell.length_c   1.000
_cell.angle_alpha   90.00
_cell.angle_beta   90.00
_cell.angle_gamma   90.00
#
_symmetry.space_group_name_H-M   'P 1'
#
loop_
_entity.id
_entity.type
_entity.pdbx_description
1 polymer ?
#
loop_
_entity_poly.entity_id
_entity_poly.type
_entity_poly.pdbx_seq_one_letter_code
_entity_poly.pdbx_strand_id
1 'polypeptide(L)'
;MMDEISETETPFPHRKGMLYKIHYNIGWQEEENIRSQRYLCWMRKLYSYMGPFVSKSPRATYVNYRDLDIGRNNDDGKASYEQASKRLGP
;
A
#
# COMPACT_ATOMS: atom_id res chain seq x y z
N MET A 1 -16.44 -11.77 12.70
CA MET A 1 -15.10 -11.64 13.31
C MET A 1 -14.49 -10.26 13.12
N MET A 2 -14.09 -9.82 11.92
CA MET A 2 -13.46 -8.48 11.79
C MET A 2 -14.45 -7.32 11.99
N ASP A 3 -15.73 -7.52 11.68
CA ASP A 3 -16.79 -6.52 11.81
C ASP A 3 -17.20 -6.21 13.27
N GLU A 4 -16.81 -7.05 14.22
CA GLU A 4 -17.18 -6.93 15.64
C GLU A 4 -16.18 -6.08 16.44
N ILE A 5 -15.00 -5.81 15.87
CA ILE A 5 -13.93 -5.06 16.53
C ILE A 5 -13.98 -3.60 16.06
N SER A 6 -13.90 -2.65 17.01
CA SER A 6 -13.86 -1.22 16.66
C SER A 6 -12.60 -0.87 15.85
N GLU A 7 -12.73 0.03 14.87
CA GLU A 7 -11.60 0.53 14.06
C GLU A 7 -10.53 1.22 14.91
N THR A 8 -10.89 1.70 16.09
CA THR A 8 -10.01 2.40 17.04
C THR A 8 -9.51 1.52 18.18
N GLU A 9 -9.95 0.26 18.26
CA GLU A 9 -9.54 -0.66 19.33
C GLU A 9 -8.05 -0.98 19.27
N THR A 10 -7.50 -1.03 18.05
CA THR A 10 -6.07 -1.19 17.80
C THR A 10 -5.63 -0.29 16.64
N PRO A 11 -4.31 -0.08 16.43
CA PRO A 11 -3.81 0.67 15.27
C PRO A 11 -4.13 0.06 13.89
N PHE A 12 -4.84 -1.07 13.81
CA PHE A 12 -5.28 -1.68 12.57
C PHE A 12 -6.77 -1.34 12.33
N PRO A 13 -7.07 -0.35 11.46
CA PRO A 13 -8.42 0.19 11.33
C PRO A 13 -9.32 -0.58 10.35
N HIS A 14 -8.79 -1.54 9.58
CA HIS A 14 -9.56 -2.23 8.54
C HIS A 14 -10.50 -3.27 9.15
N ARG A 15 -11.67 -2.84 9.60
CA ARG A 15 -12.67 -3.64 10.32
C ARG A 15 -13.98 -3.69 9.53
N LYS A 16 -15.08 -3.28 10.15
CA LYS A 16 -16.44 -3.32 9.62
C LYS A 16 -16.53 -2.70 8.23
N GLY A 17 -17.13 -3.43 7.29
CA GLY A 17 -17.31 -2.97 5.91
C GLY A 17 -16.12 -3.25 4.98
N MET A 18 -14.99 -3.74 5.50
CA MET A 18 -13.91 -4.28 4.67
C MET A 18 -14.17 -5.76 4.35
N LEU A 19 -14.53 -6.05 3.10
CA LEU A 19 -14.89 -7.42 2.70
C LEU A 19 -13.68 -8.38 2.74
N TYR A 20 -12.54 -7.96 2.19
CA TYR A 20 -11.31 -8.73 2.15
C TYR A 20 -10.11 -7.85 1.79
N LYS A 21 -8.90 -8.34 2.09
CA LYS A 21 -7.63 -7.73 1.67
C LYS A 21 -7.07 -8.48 0.47
N ILE A 22 -6.58 -7.75 -0.53
CA ILE A 22 -5.88 -8.31 -1.70
C ILE A 22 -4.38 -8.02 -1.57
N HIS A 23 -3.53 -9.04 -1.78
CA HIS A 23 -2.07 -8.89 -1.88
C HIS A 23 -1.64 -9.21 -3.31
N TYR A 24 -1.07 -8.22 -4.00
CA TYR A 24 -0.42 -8.42 -5.29
C TYR A 24 1.06 -8.73 -5.09
N ASN A 25 1.53 -9.86 -5.59
CA ASN A 25 2.93 -10.27 -5.49
C ASN A 25 3.46 -10.67 -6.86
N ILE A 26 4.72 -10.33 -7.12
CA ILE A 26 5.47 -10.86 -8.25
C ILE A 26 6.84 -11.30 -7.73
N GLY A 27 7.14 -12.58 -7.90
CA GLY A 27 8.44 -13.17 -7.58
C GLY A 27 9.18 -13.52 -8.86
N TRP A 28 10.50 -13.37 -8.84
CA TRP A 28 11.39 -13.81 -9.91
C TRP A 28 12.68 -14.37 -9.30
N GLN A 29 13.39 -15.19 -10.06
CA GLN A 29 14.67 -15.78 -9.64
C GLN A 29 15.81 -14.77 -9.78
N GLU A 30 16.91 -14.94 -9.04
CA GLU A 30 18.02 -13.97 -9.01
C GLU A 30 18.60 -13.71 -10.40
N GLU A 31 18.65 -14.73 -11.26
CA GLU A 31 19.14 -14.64 -12.63
C GLU A 31 18.31 -13.67 -13.49
N GLU A 32 17.06 -13.41 -13.10
CA GLU A 32 16.17 -12.48 -13.78
C GLU A 32 16.22 -11.05 -13.22
N ASN A 33 17.15 -10.74 -12.30
CA ASN A 33 17.29 -9.39 -11.74
C ASN A 33 17.52 -8.31 -12.80
N ILE A 34 18.16 -8.64 -13.92
CA ILE A 34 18.33 -7.72 -15.05
C ILE A 34 17.00 -7.27 -15.67
N ARG A 35 15.90 -8.01 -15.41
CA ARG A 35 14.53 -7.72 -15.84
C ARG A 35 13.65 -7.14 -14.73
N SER A 36 14.19 -6.88 -13.53
CA SER A 36 13.44 -6.38 -12.36
C SER A 36 12.55 -5.18 -12.67
N GLN A 37 13.04 -4.21 -13.44
CA GLN A 37 12.26 -3.03 -13.84
C GLN A 37 11.00 -3.39 -14.64
N ARG A 38 11.03 -4.44 -15.45
CA ARG A 38 9.84 -4.94 -16.18
C ARG A 38 8.79 -5.46 -15.20
N TYR A 39 9.22 -6.21 -14.19
CA TYR A 39 8.33 -6.77 -13.16
C TYR A 39 7.70 -5.67 -12.29
N LEU A 40 8.50 -4.67 -11.89
CA LEU A 40 7.99 -3.49 -11.19
C LEU A 40 6.98 -2.70 -12.04
N CYS A 41 7.26 -2.51 -13.33
CA CYS A 41 6.33 -1.87 -14.26
C CYS A 41 5.00 -2.63 -14.38
N TRP A 42 5.01 -3.96 -14.42
CA TRP A 42 3.78 -4.77 -14.43
C TRP A 42 2.99 -4.61 -13.14
N MET A 43 3.66 -4.68 -11.99
CA MET A 43 3.02 -4.52 -10.69
C MET A 43 2.35 -3.15 -10.55
N ARG A 44 3.03 -2.08 -10.96
CA ARG A 44 2.47 -0.72 -10.95
C ARG A 44 1.28 -0.58 -11.90
N LYS A 45 1.34 -1.16 -13.11
CA LYS A 45 0.20 -1.18 -14.04
C LYS A 45 -1.01 -1.91 -13.45
N LEU A 46 -0.80 -3.07 -12.82
CA LEU A 46 -1.85 -3.81 -12.14
C LEU A 46 -2.45 -2.99 -10.98
N TYR A 47 -1.60 -2.36 -10.17
CA TYR A 47 -2.04 -1.52 -9.06
C TYR A 47 -2.88 -0.32 -9.54
N SER A 48 -2.46 0.36 -10.61
CA SER A 48 -3.24 1.44 -11.24
C SER A 48 -4.57 0.95 -11.80
N TYR A 49 -4.57 -0.18 -12.52
CA TYR A 49 -5.78 -0.79 -13.09
C TYR A 49 -6.83 -1.12 -12.01
N MET A 50 -6.38 -1.59 -10.84
CA MET A 50 -7.27 -1.93 -9.73
C MET A 50 -7.87 -0.71 -9.01
N GLY A 51 -7.38 0.50 -9.28
CA GLY A 51 -7.77 1.73 -8.59
C GLY A 51 -9.30 1.97 -8.45
N PRO A 52 -10.11 1.78 -9.51
CA PRO A 52 -11.56 2.00 -9.43
C PRO A 52 -12.32 0.96 -8.60
N PHE A 53 -11.73 -0.21 -8.34
CA PHE A 53 -12.41 -1.37 -7.76
C PHE A 53 -12.09 -1.61 -6.29
N VAL A 54 -11.15 -0.85 -5.72
CA VAL A 54 -10.70 -0.98 -4.34
C VAL A 54 -11.15 0.22 -3.50
N SER A 55 -10.82 0.22 -2.22
CA SER A 55 -11.09 1.36 -1.34
C SER A 55 -10.51 2.67 -1.88
N LYS A 56 -11.20 3.78 -1.60
CA LYS A 56 -10.88 5.11 -2.10
C LYS A 56 -11.09 6.15 -1.01
N SER A 57 -10.29 7.21 -1.06
CA SER A 57 -10.35 8.36 -0.13
C SER A 57 -10.24 8.00 1.36
N PRO A 58 -9.18 7.30 1.82
CA PRO A 58 -7.96 6.92 1.11
C PRO A 58 -8.01 5.49 0.51
N ARG A 59 -7.08 5.18 -0.40
CA ARG A 59 -6.84 3.80 -0.82
C ARG A 59 -6.14 3.05 0.31
N ALA A 60 -6.84 2.10 0.92
CA ALA A 60 -6.38 1.41 2.12
C ALA A 60 -5.15 0.53 1.85
N THR A 61 -4.17 0.57 2.77
CA THR A 61 -2.96 -0.24 2.74
C THR A 61 -2.73 -0.90 4.10
N TYR A 62 -1.85 -1.90 4.15
CA TYR A 62 -1.53 -2.62 5.39
C TYR A 62 -0.07 -2.43 5.75
N VAL A 63 0.21 -1.94 6.96
CA VAL A 63 1.56 -1.55 7.39
C VAL A 63 2.61 -2.67 7.30
N ASN A 64 2.23 -3.93 7.52
CA ASN A 64 3.16 -5.06 7.41
C ASN A 64 3.50 -5.41 5.95
N TYR A 65 2.75 -4.89 4.98
CA TYR A 65 3.05 -4.98 3.55
C TYR A 65 3.58 -3.63 3.09
N ARG A 66 4.84 -3.37 3.45
CA ARG A 66 5.47 -2.08 3.25
C ARG A 66 5.56 -1.75 1.76
N ASP A 67 4.93 -0.65 1.38
CA ASP A 67 4.98 -0.08 0.05
C ASP A 67 5.69 1.28 0.14
N LEU A 68 6.75 1.48 -0.64
CA LEU A 68 7.47 2.76 -0.71
C LEU A 68 6.94 3.65 -1.83
N ASP A 69 6.14 3.12 -2.76
CA ASP A 69 5.55 3.88 -3.86
C ASP A 69 4.41 4.78 -3.37
N ILE A 70 3.80 4.51 -2.21
CA ILE A 70 2.75 5.36 -1.61
C ILE A 70 3.29 6.63 -0.93
N GLY A 71 4.61 6.75 -0.76
CA GLY A 71 5.26 7.90 -0.14
C GLY A 71 6.29 7.52 0.92
N ARG A 72 7.22 8.44 1.19
CA ARG A 72 8.26 8.30 2.23
C ARG A 72 8.53 9.64 2.93
N ASN A 73 9.04 9.56 4.15
CA ASN A 73 9.60 10.71 4.86
C ASN A 73 10.83 11.28 4.13
N ASN A 74 11.35 12.41 4.59
CA ASN A 74 12.59 12.98 4.07
C ASN A 74 13.77 12.00 4.24
N ASP A 75 14.85 12.23 3.49
CA ASP A 75 16.03 11.35 3.50
C ASP A 75 16.72 11.29 4.88
N ASP A 76 16.50 12.28 5.75
CA ASP A 76 16.95 12.28 7.15
C ASP A 76 16.02 11.49 8.10
N GLY A 77 14.97 10.87 7.55
CA GLY A 77 13.96 10.09 8.27
C GLY A 77 12.90 10.93 8.98
N LYS A 78 13.01 12.26 8.98
CA LYS A 78 12.13 13.15 9.74
C LYS A 78 11.06 13.78 8.86
N ALA A 79 9.84 13.81 9.35
CA ALA A 79 8.75 14.58 8.76
C ALA A 79 7.76 14.97 9.86
N SER A 80 7.21 16.18 9.80
CA SER A 80 6.02 16.50 10.59
C SER A 80 4.80 15.78 10.00
N TYR A 81 3.75 15.60 10.81
CA TYR A 81 2.49 15.03 10.32
C TYR A 81 1.94 15.81 9.12
N GLU A 82 2.04 17.14 9.14
CA GLU A 82 1.59 17.99 8.04
C GLU A 82 2.40 17.78 6.74
N GLN A 83 3.71 17.54 6.86
CA GLN A 83 4.56 17.20 5.70
C GLN A 83 4.20 15.83 5.13
N ALA A 84 3.89 14.86 6.01
CA ALA A 84 3.54 13.50 5.60
C ALA A 84 2.13 13.41 5.00
N SER A 85 1.15 14.13 5.55
CA SER A 85 -0.26 14.07 5.11
C SER A 85 -0.51 14.67 3.73
N LYS A 86 0.40 15.53 3.26
CA LYS A 86 0.36 16.14 1.91
C LYS A 86 1.12 15.32 0.86
N ARG A 87 1.97 14.37 1.28
CA ARG A 87 2.74 13.50 0.38
C ARG A 87 2.02 12.18 0.18
N LEU A 88 0.99 12.20 -0.64
CA LEU A 88 0.57 10.99 -1.31
C LEU A 88 1.50 10.82 -2.52
N GLY A 89 1.95 9.59 -2.79
CA GLY A 89 2.65 9.26 -4.04
C GLY A 89 1.88 9.78 -5.26
N PRO A 90 2.54 9.87 -6.44
CA PRO A 90 1.88 10.34 -7.66
C PRO A 90 0.55 9.62 -7.95
#